data_AF-A0A3L7SF68-F1
#
_entry.id   AF-A0A3L7SF68-F1
#
_cell.length_a   1.000
_cell.length_b   1.000
_cell.length_c   1.000
_cell.angle_alpha   90.00
_cell.angle_beta   90.00
_cell.angle_gamma   90.00
#
_symmetry.space_group_name_H-M   'P 1'
#
loop_
_entity.id
_entity.type
_entity.pdbx_description
1 polymer ?
#
loop_
_entity_poly.entity_id
_entity_poly.type
_entity_poly.pdbx_seq_one_letter_code
_entity_poly.pdbx_strand_id
1 'polypeptide(L)'
;MLLGAVAVLAVGAAPADDDARDPVPAPAVQVAEDVEDVEDMVDASLGAVEIPFLEVDEAFEAEEVDVLPAGDDLVQEVVQDADPREPTPVAPEEVLGRRDLQVIERLFENGLRAMFRQPPAAVPGDVPAAVARERRRQVEQQAKQMEQFFQPTLQTELEMIRQSCSGLSPEVRREILAAGRQAVSRTALEFAARQMNGNLDRREFDPRQSIRSPLAGLVKQHATAAELAAYEQEQAQRQKRREAAARIRIVAKLDRQLDLSAAQREVIAADLERNWQPSWICELDDQGGMVINNYRPAPDYAHASIAPHLDAAQRAEWTKWRQAAGTQMVGRQMGWNFDGQGLQQPDPWWGKDK
;
A
#
# COMPACT_ATOMS: atom_id res chain seq x y z
N MET A 1 -14.51 -27.26 41.82
CA MET A 1 -13.57 -26.11 41.89
C MET A 1 -14.38 -24.87 41.56
N LEU A 2 -14.58 -24.02 42.57
CA LEU A 2 -15.49 -22.89 42.56
C LEU A 2 -14.87 -21.68 41.85
N LEU A 3 -15.57 -21.16 40.83
CA LEU A 3 -15.30 -19.86 40.22
C LEU A 3 -16.06 -18.79 41.02
N GLY A 4 -15.32 -17.93 41.73
CA GLY A 4 -15.86 -16.77 42.42
C GLY A 4 -15.95 -15.57 41.47
N ALA A 5 -17.16 -15.13 41.18
CA ALA A 5 -17.44 -13.86 40.53
C ALA A 5 -17.44 -12.74 41.58
N VAL A 6 -16.57 -11.75 41.42
CA VAL A 6 -16.56 -10.53 42.23
C VAL A 6 -17.37 -9.46 41.50
N ALA A 7 -18.57 -9.20 41.99
CA ALA A 7 -19.39 -8.05 41.60
C ALA A 7 -18.98 -6.83 42.44
N VAL A 8 -18.53 -5.76 41.77
CA VAL A 8 -18.26 -4.47 42.41
C VAL A 8 -19.53 -3.63 42.33
N LEU A 9 -20.20 -3.48 43.47
CA LEU A 9 -21.29 -2.52 43.70
C LEU A 9 -20.69 -1.16 44.04
N ALA A 10 -20.85 -0.18 43.15
CA ALA A 10 -20.60 1.22 43.46
C ALA A 10 -21.92 1.87 43.91
N VAL A 11 -22.05 2.06 45.22
CA VAL A 11 -23.07 2.93 45.85
C VAL A 11 -22.43 4.32 45.98
N GLY A 12 -22.85 5.25 45.12
CA GLY A 12 -22.50 6.66 45.21
C GLY A 12 -23.69 7.49 45.68
N ALA A 13 -23.64 7.96 46.92
CA ALA A 13 -24.61 8.86 47.52
C ALA A 13 -24.52 10.26 46.93
N ALA A 14 -25.66 10.87 46.62
CA ALA A 14 -25.79 12.26 46.21
C ALA A 14 -25.88 13.18 47.45
N PRO A 15 -25.16 14.32 47.48
CA PRO A 15 -25.54 15.43 48.34
C PRO A 15 -26.60 16.30 47.64
N ALA A 16 -27.66 16.58 48.38
CA ALA A 16 -28.57 17.67 48.08
C ALA A 16 -27.84 18.98 48.38
N ASP A 17 -27.82 19.91 47.42
CA ASP A 17 -27.76 21.32 47.75
C ASP A 17 -28.59 22.12 46.74
N ASP A 18 -29.38 22.97 47.37
CA ASP A 18 -30.45 23.83 46.92
C ASP A 18 -29.83 25.14 46.43
N ASP A 19 -29.94 25.45 45.14
CA ASP A 19 -29.68 26.81 44.68
C ASP A 19 -30.54 27.15 43.46
N ALA A 20 -31.57 27.95 43.73
CA ALA A 20 -32.52 28.48 42.78
C ALA A 20 -31.79 29.30 41.70
N ARG A 21 -31.85 28.84 40.46
CA ARG A 21 -31.57 29.64 39.27
C ARG A 21 -32.81 29.69 38.38
N ASP A 22 -33.23 30.90 38.09
CA ASP A 22 -34.32 31.21 37.17
C ASP A 22 -34.13 30.52 35.80
N PRO A 23 -35.21 29.99 35.19
CA PRO A 23 -35.13 29.36 33.88
C PRO A 23 -34.88 30.41 32.79
N VAL A 24 -33.73 30.31 32.13
CA VAL A 24 -33.47 30.97 30.85
C VAL A 24 -34.39 30.35 29.79
N PRO A 25 -35.19 31.13 29.05
CA PRO A 25 -36.05 30.60 28.00
C PRO A 25 -35.20 30.00 26.87
N ALA A 26 -35.50 28.76 26.52
CA ALA A 26 -34.89 28.07 25.39
C ALA A 26 -35.21 28.81 24.07
N PRO A 27 -34.25 28.90 23.13
CA PRO A 27 -34.53 29.41 21.80
C PRO A 27 -35.46 28.45 21.05
N ALA A 28 -36.52 29.00 20.47
CA ALA A 28 -37.46 28.29 19.62
C ALA A 28 -36.72 27.68 18.42
N VAL A 29 -36.61 26.35 18.41
CA VAL A 29 -36.18 25.58 17.24
C VAL A 29 -37.35 25.58 16.26
N GLN A 30 -37.20 26.34 15.19
CA GLN A 30 -38.06 26.19 14.02
C GLN A 30 -37.69 24.87 13.33
N VAL A 31 -38.56 23.88 13.47
CA VAL A 31 -38.50 22.65 12.68
C VAL A 31 -39.03 23.00 11.30
N ALA A 32 -38.12 23.10 10.33
CA ALA A 32 -38.48 23.10 8.92
C ALA A 32 -38.84 21.66 8.54
N GLU A 33 -40.14 21.38 8.46
CA GLU A 33 -40.68 20.23 7.73
C GLU A 33 -40.62 20.59 6.24
N ASP A 34 -39.65 20.04 5.52
CA ASP A 34 -39.67 19.88 4.06
C ASP A 34 -38.44 19.04 3.64
N VAL A 35 -38.59 17.71 3.69
CA VAL A 35 -37.71 16.75 2.99
C VAL A 35 -38.59 15.62 2.46
N GLU A 36 -39.46 15.94 1.50
CA GLU A 36 -39.85 14.98 0.46
C GLU A 36 -38.90 15.22 -0.74
N ASP A 37 -38.50 14.15 -1.43
CA ASP A 37 -37.61 14.12 -2.62
C ASP A 37 -36.09 13.90 -2.42
N VAL A 38 -35.69 12.80 -1.76
CA VAL A 38 -34.30 12.26 -1.86
C VAL A 38 -34.24 10.81 -2.36
N GLU A 39 -35.36 10.20 -2.76
CA GLU A 39 -35.36 8.81 -3.25
C GLU A 39 -34.98 8.66 -4.73
N ASP A 40 -34.95 9.73 -5.53
CA ASP A 40 -34.67 9.66 -6.98
C ASP A 40 -33.21 9.93 -7.41
N MET A 41 -32.29 10.17 -6.47
CA MET A 41 -30.90 10.58 -6.81
C MET A 41 -29.84 9.48 -6.63
N VAL A 42 -30.22 8.25 -6.27
CA VAL A 42 -29.27 7.16 -6.00
C VAL A 42 -29.13 6.16 -7.17
N ASP A 43 -30.02 6.20 -8.17
CA ASP A 43 -30.00 5.24 -9.30
C ASP A 43 -29.19 5.67 -10.54
N ALA A 44 -28.58 6.86 -10.56
CA ALA A 44 -27.89 7.39 -11.75
C ALA A 44 -26.37 7.19 -11.80
N SER A 45 -25.73 6.56 -10.80
CA SER A 45 -24.25 6.51 -10.70
C SER A 45 -23.62 5.12 -10.67
N LEU A 46 -24.32 4.10 -11.16
CA LEU A 46 -23.73 2.81 -11.52
C LEU A 46 -23.79 2.64 -13.04
N GLY A 47 -23.00 3.45 -13.74
CA GLY A 47 -22.70 3.20 -15.14
C GLY A 47 -22.09 1.81 -15.27
N ALA A 48 -22.82 0.91 -15.92
CA ALA A 48 -22.36 -0.41 -16.29
C ALA A 48 -21.06 -0.28 -17.11
N VAL A 49 -19.92 -0.52 -16.46
CA VAL A 49 -18.69 -0.82 -17.18
C VAL A 49 -18.84 -2.25 -17.67
N GLU A 50 -19.30 -2.41 -18.91
CA GLU A 50 -19.16 -3.66 -19.65
C GLU A 50 -17.66 -3.97 -19.76
N ILE A 51 -17.16 -4.79 -18.84
CA ILE A 51 -15.84 -5.39 -18.98
C ILE A 51 -16.01 -6.48 -20.06
N PRO A 52 -15.34 -6.39 -21.22
CA PRO A 52 -15.42 -7.45 -22.21
C PRO A 52 -14.91 -8.75 -21.57
N PHE A 53 -15.79 -9.73 -21.53
CA PHE A 53 -15.48 -11.10 -21.17
C PHE A 53 -14.51 -11.63 -22.23
N LEU A 54 -13.22 -11.60 -21.93
CA LEU A 54 -12.20 -12.27 -22.74
C LEU A 54 -12.40 -13.77 -22.55
N GLU A 55 -12.99 -14.42 -23.56
CA GLU A 55 -12.88 -15.87 -23.74
C GLU A 55 -11.39 -16.21 -23.78
N VAL A 56 -10.90 -16.80 -22.70
CA VAL A 56 -9.55 -17.34 -22.65
C VAL A 56 -9.65 -18.74 -23.24
N ASP A 57 -9.22 -18.89 -24.49
CA ASP A 57 -9.07 -20.20 -25.13
C ASP A 57 -8.14 -21.06 -24.27
N GLU A 58 -8.71 -22.13 -23.70
CA GLU A 58 -8.00 -23.23 -23.04
C GLU A 58 -7.19 -24.00 -24.09
N ALA A 59 -5.93 -23.60 -24.28
CA ALA A 59 -4.91 -24.44 -24.88
C ALA A 59 -3.53 -24.01 -24.37
N PHE A 60 -3.26 -24.24 -23.08
CA PHE A 60 -1.90 -24.19 -22.55
C PHE A 60 -1.43 -25.63 -22.36
N GLU A 61 -0.82 -26.19 -23.40
CA GLU A 61 -0.08 -27.44 -23.30
C GLU A 61 1.07 -27.26 -22.30
N ALA A 62 1.12 -28.14 -21.31
CA ALA A 62 2.17 -28.16 -20.31
C ALA A 62 3.48 -28.61 -20.98
N GLU A 63 4.36 -27.65 -21.27
CA GLU A 63 5.73 -27.94 -21.66
C GLU A 63 6.50 -28.42 -20.41
N GLU A 64 6.90 -29.69 -20.45
CA GLU A 64 7.68 -30.39 -19.45
C GLU A 64 9.09 -29.77 -19.39
N VAL A 65 9.33 -28.92 -18.39
CA VAL A 65 10.64 -28.30 -18.17
C VAL A 65 11.55 -29.29 -17.45
N ASP A 66 12.51 -29.82 -18.20
CA ASP A 66 13.58 -30.70 -17.72
C ASP A 66 14.46 -29.95 -16.69
N VAL A 67 14.51 -30.49 -15.47
CA VAL A 67 15.28 -29.93 -14.35
C VAL A 67 16.74 -30.38 -14.49
N LEU A 68 17.63 -29.44 -14.84
CA LEU A 68 19.08 -29.67 -14.85
C LEU A 68 19.64 -29.80 -13.42
N PRO A 69 20.62 -30.70 -13.19
CA PRO A 69 21.18 -30.94 -11.86
C PRO A 69 22.12 -29.81 -11.41
N ALA A 70 22.07 -29.55 -10.10
CA ALA A 70 22.95 -28.61 -9.40
C ALA A 70 24.41 -29.04 -9.48
N GLY A 71 25.25 -28.18 -10.07
CA GLY A 71 26.71 -28.26 -9.98
C GLY A 71 27.20 -27.37 -8.85
N ASP A 72 27.67 -28.00 -7.77
CA ASP A 72 28.64 -27.43 -6.84
C ASP A 72 29.99 -27.32 -7.56
N ASP A 73 30.54 -26.11 -7.70
CA ASP A 73 31.98 -25.93 -7.87
C ASP A 73 32.44 -24.52 -7.45
N LEU A 74 33.08 -24.50 -6.27
CA LEU A 74 34.31 -23.79 -5.91
C LEU A 74 34.76 -22.63 -6.81
N VAL A 75 34.78 -21.42 -6.25
CA VAL A 75 35.71 -20.36 -6.71
C VAL A 75 36.55 -19.88 -5.54
N GLN A 76 37.84 -20.15 -5.67
CA GLN A 76 38.92 -19.72 -4.79
C GLN A 76 39.18 -18.21 -4.90
N GLU A 77 39.44 -17.66 -3.72
CA GLU A 77 40.01 -16.33 -3.45
C GLU A 77 41.34 -16.14 -4.20
N VAL A 78 41.42 -15.12 -5.06
CA VAL A 78 42.70 -14.64 -5.63
C VAL A 78 42.88 -13.19 -5.22
N VAL A 79 43.75 -13.00 -4.24
CA VAL A 79 44.35 -11.71 -3.87
C VAL A 79 45.37 -11.35 -4.95
N GLN A 80 45.22 -10.20 -5.60
CA GLN A 80 46.24 -9.62 -6.48
C GLN A 80 46.69 -8.27 -5.92
N ASP A 81 47.93 -8.26 -5.45
CA ASP A 81 48.74 -7.08 -5.17
C ASP A 81 48.97 -6.26 -6.45
N ALA A 82 48.67 -4.97 -6.38
CA ALA A 82 48.96 -4.01 -7.44
C ALA A 82 50.24 -3.21 -7.10
N ASP A 83 51.30 -3.46 -7.87
CA ASP A 83 52.58 -2.71 -7.91
C ASP A 83 52.40 -1.40 -8.71
N PRO A 84 52.74 -0.22 -8.17
CA PRO A 84 52.64 1.05 -8.89
C PRO A 84 53.90 1.31 -9.72
N ARG A 85 53.83 1.12 -11.04
CA ARG A 85 54.87 1.58 -11.96
C ARG A 85 54.41 2.79 -12.77
N GLU A 86 55.16 3.88 -12.61
CA GLU A 86 55.00 5.13 -13.35
C GLU A 86 55.28 4.93 -14.85
N PRO A 87 54.47 5.52 -15.75
CA PRO A 87 54.72 5.47 -17.19
C PRO A 87 55.74 6.55 -17.61
N THR A 88 56.85 6.10 -18.19
CA THR A 88 57.79 6.97 -18.92
C THR A 88 57.21 7.48 -20.24
N PRO A 89 57.48 8.74 -20.63
CA PRO A 89 57.02 9.31 -21.90
C PRO A 89 57.91 8.83 -23.05
N VAL A 90 57.28 8.19 -24.05
CA VAL A 90 57.94 7.84 -25.32
C VAL A 90 57.63 8.93 -26.34
N ALA A 91 58.69 9.51 -26.91
CA ALA A 91 58.59 10.53 -27.95
C ALA A 91 58.05 9.94 -29.26
N PRO A 92 57.24 10.69 -30.04
CA PRO A 92 56.72 10.23 -31.32
C PRO A 92 57.75 10.53 -32.42
N GLU A 93 58.42 9.50 -32.94
CA GLU A 93 59.18 9.60 -34.19
C GLU A 93 58.35 9.16 -35.40
N GLU A 94 58.44 10.00 -36.41
CA GLU A 94 57.79 10.00 -37.71
C GLU A 94 58.18 8.79 -38.56
N VAL A 95 57.27 7.87 -38.88
CA VAL A 95 57.22 7.22 -40.20
C VAL A 95 55.79 6.69 -40.47
N LEU A 96 54.91 7.51 -41.05
CA LEU A 96 53.74 7.00 -41.79
C LEU A 96 53.91 7.41 -43.25
N GLY A 97 54.26 6.44 -44.08
CA GLY A 97 54.46 6.66 -45.51
C GLY A 97 53.15 7.01 -46.21
N ARG A 98 53.21 7.78 -47.30
CA ARG A 98 52.04 8.24 -48.10
C ARG A 98 51.02 7.15 -48.49
N ARG A 99 51.37 5.87 -48.44
CA ARG A 99 50.43 4.76 -48.69
C ARG A 99 49.50 4.46 -47.52
N ASP A 100 49.92 4.72 -46.28
CA ASP A 100 49.12 4.43 -45.08
C ASP A 100 48.05 5.50 -44.84
N LEU A 101 48.30 6.74 -45.25
CA LEU A 101 47.29 7.80 -45.22
C LEU A 101 46.09 7.53 -46.13
N GLN A 102 46.30 6.89 -47.31
CA GLN A 102 45.18 6.53 -48.19
C GLN A 102 44.33 5.38 -47.64
N VAL A 103 44.92 4.50 -46.84
CA VAL A 103 44.19 3.42 -46.16
C VAL A 103 43.39 3.98 -44.99
N ILE A 104 43.98 4.90 -44.21
CA ILE A 104 43.29 5.61 -43.12
C ILE A 104 42.14 6.46 -43.68
N GLU A 105 42.33 7.16 -44.80
CA GLU A 105 41.29 7.96 -45.45
C GLU A 105 40.14 7.08 -45.97
N ARG A 106 40.41 5.94 -46.61
CA ARG A 106 39.35 4.99 -47.01
C ARG A 106 38.65 4.34 -45.82
N LEU A 107 39.35 4.04 -44.74
CA LEU A 107 38.74 3.50 -43.52
C LEU A 107 37.86 4.56 -42.83
N PHE A 108 38.29 5.83 -42.85
CA PHE A 108 37.50 6.95 -42.34
C PHE A 108 36.28 7.22 -43.22
N GLU A 109 36.41 7.22 -44.55
CA GLU A 109 35.28 7.39 -45.47
C GLU A 109 34.29 6.22 -45.41
N ASN A 110 34.78 4.98 -45.30
CA ASN A 110 33.92 3.80 -45.15
C ASN A 110 33.28 3.75 -43.76
N GLY A 111 34.00 4.15 -42.71
CA GLY A 111 33.48 4.29 -41.35
C GLY A 111 32.42 5.39 -41.24
N LEU A 112 32.65 6.54 -41.87
CA LEU A 112 31.66 7.62 -41.96
C LEU A 112 30.47 7.20 -42.82
N ARG A 113 30.66 6.52 -43.96
CA ARG A 113 29.52 5.97 -44.73
C ARG A 113 28.76 4.89 -43.97
N ALA A 114 29.39 4.13 -43.09
CA ALA A 114 28.70 3.19 -42.20
C ALA A 114 27.95 3.92 -41.08
N MET A 115 28.50 5.02 -40.54
CA MET A 115 27.82 5.88 -39.57
C MET A 115 26.67 6.71 -40.17
N PHE A 116 26.73 7.04 -41.47
CA PHE A 116 25.73 7.84 -42.18
C PHE A 116 24.89 7.06 -43.20
N ARG A 117 25.06 5.75 -43.31
CA ARG A 117 24.00 4.86 -43.82
C ARG A 117 22.91 4.86 -42.76
N GLN A 118 22.04 5.87 -42.82
CA GLN A 118 20.75 5.76 -42.21
C GLN A 118 20.09 4.53 -42.84
N PRO A 119 19.82 3.46 -42.07
CA PRO A 119 18.93 2.42 -42.56
C PRO A 119 17.66 3.11 -43.06
N PRO A 120 17.08 2.67 -44.19
CA PRO A 120 15.85 3.26 -44.71
C PRO A 120 14.88 3.37 -43.53
N ALA A 121 14.44 4.60 -43.24
CA ALA A 121 13.67 4.91 -42.06
C ALA A 121 12.54 3.90 -41.93
N ALA A 122 12.67 2.97 -40.98
CA ALA A 122 11.61 2.04 -40.65
C ALA A 122 10.40 2.89 -40.33
N VAL A 123 9.31 2.65 -41.05
CA VAL A 123 8.09 3.46 -41.00
C VAL A 123 7.69 3.61 -39.52
N PRO A 124 7.68 4.83 -38.95
CA PRO A 124 7.61 5.05 -37.50
C PRO A 124 6.17 4.91 -36.93
N GLY A 125 5.44 3.87 -37.34
CA GLY A 125 4.06 3.61 -36.92
C GLY A 125 3.88 2.59 -35.80
N ASP A 126 4.74 1.56 -35.72
CA ASP A 126 4.47 0.36 -34.89
C ASP A 126 5.35 0.20 -33.64
N VAL A 127 6.42 1.00 -33.52
CA VAL A 127 7.30 1.02 -32.34
C VAL A 127 6.52 1.31 -31.04
N PRO A 128 5.50 2.20 -31.02
CA PRO A 128 4.72 2.45 -29.80
C PRO A 128 3.95 1.21 -29.31
N ALA A 129 3.40 0.40 -30.22
CA ALA A 129 2.58 -0.75 -29.85
C ALA A 129 3.42 -1.93 -29.31
N ALA A 130 4.58 -2.20 -29.93
CA ALA A 130 5.50 -3.24 -29.44
C ALA A 130 6.05 -2.89 -28.05
N VAL A 131 6.48 -1.65 -27.83
CA VAL A 131 6.96 -1.17 -26.53
C VAL A 131 5.87 -1.21 -25.47
N ALA A 132 4.63 -0.82 -25.80
CA ALA A 132 3.51 -0.90 -24.87
C ALA A 132 3.18 -2.34 -24.46
N ARG A 133 3.23 -3.30 -25.40
CA ARG A 133 3.06 -4.74 -25.10
C ARG A 133 4.15 -5.27 -24.19
N GLU A 134 5.40 -4.93 -24.46
CA GLU A 134 6.53 -5.36 -23.63
C GLU A 134 6.42 -4.80 -22.21
N ARG A 135 6.10 -3.50 -22.09
CA ARG A 135 5.85 -2.87 -20.78
C ARG A 135 4.72 -3.56 -20.02
N ARG A 136 3.60 -3.88 -20.69
CA ARG A 136 2.48 -4.58 -20.07
C ARG A 136 2.88 -5.94 -19.54
N ARG A 137 3.67 -6.72 -20.29
CA ARG A 137 4.20 -8.01 -19.84
C ARG A 137 5.07 -7.87 -18.60
N GLN A 138 5.91 -6.84 -18.53
CA GLN A 138 6.74 -6.57 -17.35
C GLN A 138 5.87 -6.24 -16.12
N VAL A 139 4.83 -5.41 -16.29
CA VAL A 139 3.87 -5.12 -15.20
C VAL A 139 3.17 -6.39 -14.73
N GLU A 140 2.69 -7.23 -15.65
CA GLU A 140 1.99 -8.49 -15.33
C GLU A 140 2.91 -9.48 -14.60
N GLN A 141 4.17 -9.62 -15.03
CA GLN A 141 5.17 -10.45 -14.35
C GLN A 141 5.48 -9.94 -12.94
N GLN A 142 5.67 -8.62 -12.79
CA GLN A 142 5.90 -8.01 -11.47
C GLN A 142 4.67 -8.17 -10.56
N ALA A 143 3.47 -7.97 -11.10
CA ALA A 143 2.21 -8.18 -10.38
C ALA A 143 2.10 -9.61 -9.84
N LYS A 144 2.50 -10.61 -10.63
CA LYS A 144 2.46 -12.00 -10.20
C LYS A 144 3.35 -12.26 -8.98
N GLN A 145 4.56 -11.69 -8.97
CA GLN A 145 5.46 -11.76 -7.83
C GLN A 145 4.90 -11.02 -6.59
N MET A 146 4.08 -9.99 -6.81
CA MET A 146 3.49 -9.19 -5.74
C MET A 146 2.24 -9.80 -5.11
N GLU A 147 1.56 -10.75 -5.77
CA GLU A 147 0.35 -11.39 -5.21
C GLU A 147 0.58 -11.93 -3.79
N GLN A 148 1.77 -12.47 -3.50
CA GLN A 148 2.13 -12.99 -2.18
C GLN A 148 2.05 -11.94 -1.06
N PHE A 149 2.31 -10.66 -1.36
CA PHE A 149 2.23 -9.58 -0.39
C PHE A 149 0.79 -9.31 0.04
N PHE A 150 -0.18 -9.54 -0.85
CA PHE A 150 -1.59 -9.28 -0.61
C PHE A 150 -2.36 -10.47 -0.02
N GLN A 151 -1.77 -11.68 -0.03
CA GLN A 151 -2.40 -12.88 0.53
C GLN A 151 -2.81 -12.75 2.01
N PRO A 152 -2.00 -12.15 2.92
CA PRO A 152 -2.41 -12.03 4.33
C PRO A 152 -3.66 -11.17 4.52
N THR A 153 -3.86 -10.16 3.67
CA THR A 153 -5.09 -9.36 3.65
C THR A 153 -6.28 -10.23 3.26
N LEU A 154 -6.18 -10.98 2.17
CA LEU A 154 -7.25 -11.89 1.75
C LEU A 154 -7.59 -12.91 2.85
N GLN A 155 -6.57 -13.56 3.42
CA GLN A 155 -6.76 -14.55 4.49
C GLN A 155 -7.48 -13.96 5.71
N THR A 156 -7.15 -12.73 6.07
CA THR A 156 -7.83 -12.02 7.17
C THR A 156 -9.32 -11.78 6.86
N GLU A 157 -9.64 -11.32 5.65
CA GLU A 157 -11.02 -11.07 5.24
C GLU A 157 -11.83 -12.37 5.19
N LEU A 158 -11.24 -13.44 4.64
CA LEU A 158 -11.84 -14.77 4.64
C LEU A 158 -12.11 -15.26 6.06
N GLU A 159 -11.13 -15.19 6.96
CA GLU A 159 -11.34 -15.62 8.36
C GLU A 159 -12.47 -14.84 9.04
N MET A 160 -12.59 -13.54 8.77
CA MET A 160 -13.69 -12.74 9.29
C MET A 160 -15.05 -13.22 8.77
N ILE A 161 -15.17 -13.42 7.44
CA ILE A 161 -16.38 -13.94 6.81
C ILE A 161 -16.76 -15.30 7.40
N ARG A 162 -15.78 -16.18 7.62
CA ARG A 162 -16.01 -17.50 8.23
C ARG A 162 -16.61 -17.39 9.64
N GLN A 163 -16.11 -16.46 10.45
CA GLN A 163 -16.56 -16.26 11.82
C GLN A 163 -17.95 -15.59 11.89
N SER A 164 -18.22 -14.61 11.03
CA SER A 164 -19.48 -13.85 11.05
C SER A 164 -20.60 -14.49 10.22
N CYS A 165 -20.26 -15.25 9.17
CA CYS A 165 -21.19 -15.78 8.18
C CYS A 165 -21.09 -17.31 8.09
N SER A 166 -21.27 -17.99 9.22
CA SER A 166 -21.11 -19.46 9.31
C SER A 166 -22.12 -20.26 8.48
N GLY A 167 -23.25 -19.65 8.11
CA GLY A 167 -24.37 -20.26 7.38
C GLY A 167 -24.24 -20.25 5.86
N LEU A 168 -23.19 -19.65 5.29
CA LEU A 168 -22.97 -19.62 3.84
C LEU A 168 -22.90 -21.03 3.25
N SER A 169 -23.49 -21.27 2.07
CA SER A 169 -23.40 -22.57 1.40
C SER A 169 -21.98 -22.85 0.87
N PRO A 170 -21.59 -24.12 0.65
CA PRO A 170 -20.30 -24.45 0.04
C PRO A 170 -20.06 -23.77 -1.31
N GLU A 171 -21.10 -23.66 -2.14
CA GLU A 171 -21.05 -23.00 -3.45
C GLU A 171 -20.64 -21.53 -3.31
N VAL A 172 -21.31 -20.80 -2.42
CA VAL A 172 -21.03 -19.38 -2.17
C VAL A 172 -19.64 -19.20 -1.56
N ARG A 173 -19.20 -20.11 -0.68
CA ARG A 173 -17.82 -20.05 -0.13
C ARG A 173 -16.77 -20.19 -1.23
N ARG A 174 -16.96 -21.11 -2.18
CA ARG A 174 -16.06 -21.27 -3.34
C ARG A 174 -16.06 -20.01 -4.21
N GLU A 175 -17.21 -19.39 -4.43
CA GLU A 175 -17.35 -18.13 -5.15
C GLU A 175 -16.61 -16.98 -4.46
N ILE A 176 -16.80 -16.80 -3.15
CA ILE A 176 -16.10 -15.81 -2.33
C ILE A 176 -14.57 -16.02 -2.40
N LEU A 177 -14.10 -17.26 -2.27
CA LEU A 177 -12.67 -17.57 -2.38
C LEU A 177 -12.12 -17.21 -3.77
N ALA A 178 -12.84 -17.57 -4.84
CA ALA A 178 -12.44 -17.27 -6.21
C ALA A 178 -12.39 -15.75 -6.45
N ALA A 179 -13.42 -15.01 -6.03
CA ALA A 179 -13.48 -13.56 -6.09
C ALA A 179 -12.33 -12.90 -5.32
N GLY A 180 -12.00 -13.42 -4.14
CA GLY A 180 -10.88 -12.95 -3.33
C GLY A 180 -9.52 -13.12 -4.01
N ARG A 181 -9.27 -14.28 -4.63
CA ARG A 181 -8.06 -14.54 -5.42
C ARG A 181 -7.96 -13.57 -6.61
N GLN A 182 -9.06 -13.37 -7.33
CA GLN A 182 -9.11 -12.42 -8.44
C GLN A 182 -8.87 -10.98 -7.97
N ALA A 183 -9.41 -10.60 -6.81
CA ALA A 183 -9.21 -9.28 -6.22
C ALA A 183 -7.74 -9.06 -5.83
N VAL A 184 -7.05 -10.09 -5.29
CA VAL A 184 -5.60 -10.05 -5.05
C VAL A 184 -4.83 -9.82 -6.35
N SER A 185 -5.08 -10.61 -7.39
CA SER A 185 -4.39 -10.45 -8.69
C SER A 185 -4.61 -9.06 -9.29
N ARG A 186 -5.84 -8.53 -9.24
CA ARG A 186 -6.16 -7.18 -9.71
C ARG A 186 -5.45 -6.09 -8.90
N THR A 187 -5.47 -6.22 -7.58
CA THR A 187 -4.80 -5.28 -6.65
C THR A 187 -3.29 -5.28 -6.90
N ALA A 188 -2.69 -6.45 -7.11
CA ALA A 188 -1.27 -6.59 -7.44
C ALA A 188 -0.92 -5.97 -8.80
N LEU A 189 -1.79 -6.15 -9.81
CA LEU A 189 -1.61 -5.57 -11.13
C LEU A 189 -1.66 -4.04 -11.09
N GLU A 190 -2.67 -3.48 -10.41
CA GLU A 190 -2.78 -2.03 -10.24
C GLU A 190 -1.57 -1.48 -9.48
N PHE A 191 -1.14 -2.18 -8.44
CA PHE A 191 0.02 -1.80 -7.65
C PHE A 191 1.32 -1.80 -8.47
N ALA A 192 1.61 -2.88 -9.19
CA ALA A 192 2.77 -2.98 -10.07
C ALA A 192 2.75 -1.89 -11.16
N ALA A 193 1.58 -1.63 -11.76
CA ALA A 193 1.42 -0.59 -12.77
C ALA A 193 1.76 0.79 -12.21
N ARG A 194 1.28 1.12 -10.99
CA ARG A 194 1.60 2.39 -10.31
C ARG A 194 3.11 2.52 -10.07
N GLN A 195 3.76 1.45 -9.58
CA GLN A 195 5.20 1.46 -9.32
C GLN A 195 6.03 1.64 -10.60
N MET A 196 5.72 0.90 -11.67
CA MET A 196 6.48 0.96 -12.93
C MET A 196 6.21 2.21 -13.77
N ASN A 197 5.04 2.84 -13.61
CA ASN A 197 4.70 4.00 -14.41
C ASN A 197 5.36 5.29 -13.90
N GLY A 198 5.90 5.30 -12.68
CA GLY A 198 6.35 6.51 -11.99
C GLY A 198 5.23 7.54 -11.79
N ASN A 199 4.04 7.27 -12.33
CA ASN A 199 2.84 8.06 -12.25
C ASN A 199 2.04 7.51 -11.09
N LEU A 200 2.56 7.84 -9.92
CA LEU A 200 1.95 7.56 -8.65
C LEU A 200 0.89 8.63 -8.52
N ASP A 201 -0.21 8.41 -9.23
CA ASP A 201 -1.38 9.25 -9.12
C ASP A 201 -1.62 9.47 -7.63
N ARG A 202 -1.82 10.73 -7.22
CA ARG A 202 -1.96 11.11 -5.80
C ARG A 202 -3.20 10.47 -5.16
N ARG A 203 -4.02 9.79 -5.96
CA ARG A 203 -5.10 8.92 -5.51
C ARG A 203 -4.56 7.87 -4.56
N GLU A 204 -5.07 7.92 -3.35
CA GLU A 204 -4.86 6.93 -2.31
C GLU A 204 -5.12 5.52 -2.87
N PHE A 205 -4.16 4.63 -2.66
CA PHE A 205 -4.28 3.21 -3.00
C PHE A 205 -4.44 2.44 -1.70
N ASP A 206 -5.63 1.91 -1.46
CA ASP A 206 -5.91 1.04 -0.32
C ASP A 206 -6.08 -0.40 -0.79
N PRO A 207 -5.04 -1.24 -0.69
CA PRO A 207 -5.13 -2.63 -1.12
C PRO A 207 -6.13 -3.44 -0.28
N ARG A 208 -6.38 -3.07 0.99
CA ARG A 208 -7.38 -3.74 1.81
C ARG A 208 -8.77 -3.45 1.32
N GLN A 209 -9.06 -2.19 1.00
CA GLN A 209 -10.35 -1.83 0.42
C GLN A 209 -10.56 -2.52 -0.93
N SER A 210 -9.55 -2.54 -1.82
CA SER A 210 -9.63 -3.19 -3.13
C SER A 210 -9.92 -4.70 -3.05
N ILE A 211 -9.41 -5.38 -2.03
CA ILE A 211 -9.68 -6.81 -1.80
C ILE A 211 -11.02 -7.03 -1.08
N ARG A 212 -11.32 -6.22 -0.06
CA ARG A 212 -12.53 -6.37 0.76
C ARG A 212 -13.81 -6.07 0.00
N SER A 213 -13.82 -5.03 -0.82
CA SER A 213 -15.05 -4.54 -1.48
C SER A 213 -15.79 -5.61 -2.31
N PRO A 214 -15.13 -6.38 -3.20
CA PRO A 214 -15.82 -7.47 -3.92
C PRO A 214 -16.33 -8.58 -2.99
N LEU A 215 -15.59 -8.91 -1.92
CA LEU A 215 -16.01 -9.93 -0.95
C LEU A 215 -17.24 -9.48 -0.16
N ALA A 216 -17.25 -8.23 0.32
CA ALA A 216 -18.38 -7.64 1.02
C ALA A 216 -19.65 -7.61 0.14
N GLY A 217 -19.50 -7.39 -1.18
CA GLY A 217 -20.58 -7.48 -2.14
C GLY A 217 -21.23 -8.87 -2.17
N LEU A 218 -20.43 -9.93 -2.24
CA LEU A 218 -20.93 -11.31 -2.20
C LEU A 218 -21.53 -11.68 -0.84
N VAL A 219 -20.91 -11.25 0.26
CA VAL A 219 -21.47 -11.44 1.61
C VAL A 219 -22.84 -10.78 1.71
N LYS A 220 -23.00 -9.53 1.22
CA LYS A 220 -24.29 -8.84 1.21
C LYS A 220 -25.35 -9.56 0.39
N GLN A 221 -24.97 -10.22 -0.69
CA GLN A 221 -25.91 -10.94 -1.57
C GLN A 221 -26.39 -12.27 -0.97
N HIS A 222 -25.53 -12.98 -0.23
CA HIS A 222 -25.81 -14.36 0.18
C HIS A 222 -25.96 -14.58 1.67
N ALA A 223 -25.42 -13.70 2.51
CA ALA A 223 -25.53 -13.83 3.96
C ALA A 223 -26.93 -13.42 4.44
N THR A 224 -27.36 -13.99 5.56
CA THR A 224 -28.56 -13.49 6.25
C THR A 224 -28.32 -12.08 6.78
N ALA A 225 -29.39 -11.32 7.04
CA ALA A 225 -29.27 -9.96 7.59
C ALA A 225 -28.49 -9.92 8.92
N ALA A 226 -28.63 -10.95 9.76
CA ALA A 226 -27.91 -11.06 11.02
C ALA A 226 -26.40 -11.30 10.81
N GLU A 227 -26.03 -12.17 9.87
CA GLU A 227 -24.62 -12.44 9.54
C GLU A 227 -23.96 -11.23 8.87
N LEU A 228 -24.66 -10.54 7.97
CA LEU A 228 -24.17 -9.30 7.37
C LEU A 228 -23.92 -8.23 8.43
N ALA A 229 -24.87 -8.03 9.36
CA ALA A 229 -24.71 -7.08 10.46
C ALA A 229 -23.51 -7.44 11.36
N ALA A 230 -23.31 -8.74 11.65
CA ALA A 230 -22.15 -9.21 12.41
C ALA A 230 -20.83 -8.96 11.66
N TYR A 231 -20.79 -9.20 10.35
CA TYR A 231 -19.62 -8.91 9.50
C TYR A 231 -19.29 -7.42 9.49
N GLU A 232 -20.27 -6.55 9.24
CA GLU A 232 -20.10 -5.11 9.21
C GLU A 232 -19.67 -4.56 10.58
N GLN A 233 -20.23 -5.09 11.66
CA GLN A 233 -19.83 -4.73 13.02
C GLN A 233 -18.36 -5.08 13.28
N GLU A 234 -17.90 -6.29 12.92
CA GLU A 234 -16.50 -6.69 13.11
C GLU A 234 -15.56 -5.83 12.27
N GLN A 235 -15.93 -5.52 11.01
CA GLN A 235 -15.17 -4.60 10.16
C GLN A 235 -15.01 -3.22 10.82
N ALA A 236 -16.11 -2.65 11.33
CA ALA A 236 -16.10 -1.35 11.99
C ALA A 236 -15.25 -1.38 13.27
N GLN A 237 -15.34 -2.45 14.07
CA GLN A 237 -14.52 -2.59 15.27
C GLN A 237 -13.03 -2.73 14.92
N ARG A 238 -12.69 -3.52 13.90
CA ARG A 238 -11.31 -3.68 13.44
C ARG A 238 -10.73 -2.35 12.97
N GLN A 239 -11.50 -1.58 12.21
CA GLN A 239 -11.10 -0.25 11.76
C GLN A 239 -10.80 0.65 12.97
N LYS A 240 -11.72 0.75 13.94
CA LYS A 240 -11.51 1.52 15.17
C LYS A 240 -10.24 1.11 15.93
N ARG A 241 -9.98 -0.20 16.06
CA ARG A 241 -8.75 -0.71 16.71
C ARG A 241 -7.49 -0.28 15.95
N ARG A 242 -7.50 -0.32 14.62
CA ARG A 242 -6.36 0.13 13.79
C ARG A 242 -6.13 1.62 13.93
N GLU A 243 -7.17 2.43 13.89
CA GLU A 243 -7.07 3.89 14.06
C GLU A 243 -6.50 4.24 15.44
N ALA A 244 -6.98 3.60 16.50
CA ALA A 244 -6.42 3.78 17.84
C ALA A 244 -4.93 3.39 17.91
N ALA A 245 -4.57 2.24 17.33
CA ALA A 245 -3.17 1.81 17.25
C ALA A 245 -2.29 2.78 16.46
N ALA A 246 -2.80 3.33 15.36
CA ALA A 246 -2.09 4.33 14.55
C ALA A 246 -1.86 5.61 15.36
N ARG A 247 -2.87 6.14 16.05
CA ARG A 247 -2.72 7.29 16.95
C ARG A 247 -1.66 7.07 18.02
N ILE A 248 -1.68 5.90 18.68
CA ILE A 248 -0.69 5.53 19.68
C ILE A 248 0.72 5.53 19.08
N ARG A 249 0.90 4.99 17.86
CA ARG A 249 2.20 4.99 17.18
C ARG A 249 2.67 6.39 16.80
N ILE A 250 1.78 7.25 16.30
CA ILE A 250 2.10 8.66 16.02
C ILE A 250 2.65 9.32 17.30
N VAL A 251 1.92 9.22 18.40
CA VAL A 251 2.32 9.84 19.68
C VAL A 251 3.63 9.26 20.20
N ALA A 252 3.81 7.93 20.18
CA ALA A 252 5.06 7.30 20.61
C ALA A 252 6.27 7.71 19.76
N LYS A 253 6.07 7.90 18.45
CA LYS A 253 7.11 8.37 17.54
C LYS A 253 7.49 9.82 17.84
N LEU A 254 6.50 10.69 18.05
CA LEU A 254 6.72 12.09 18.44
C LEU A 254 7.44 12.19 19.78
N ASP A 255 7.01 11.40 20.77
CA ASP A 255 7.60 11.36 22.11
C ASP A 255 9.09 11.03 22.06
N ARG A 256 9.46 9.98 21.31
CA ARG A 256 10.87 9.58 21.15
C ARG A 256 11.73 10.65 20.47
N GLN A 257 11.16 11.46 19.57
CA GLN A 257 11.93 12.42 18.78
C GLN A 257 11.97 13.83 19.38
N LEU A 258 10.95 14.19 20.17
CA LEU A 258 10.75 15.55 20.69
C LEU A 258 10.71 15.62 22.22
N ASP A 259 10.91 14.49 22.92
CA ASP A 259 10.86 14.35 24.38
C ASP A 259 9.57 14.98 24.96
N LEU A 260 8.41 14.43 24.58
CA LEU A 260 7.12 15.00 24.96
C LEU A 260 6.83 14.79 26.46
N SER A 261 6.27 15.83 27.09
CA SER A 261 5.68 15.69 28.43
C SER A 261 4.41 14.83 28.40
N ALA A 262 4.02 14.29 29.56
CA ALA A 262 2.78 13.51 29.68
C ALA A 262 1.54 14.31 29.23
N ALA A 263 1.43 15.57 29.65
CA ALA A 263 0.33 16.46 29.25
C ALA A 263 0.30 16.69 27.73
N GLN A 264 1.45 16.85 27.08
CA GLN A 264 1.52 16.99 25.63
C GLN A 264 1.08 15.73 24.90
N ARG A 265 1.52 14.55 25.37
CA ARG A 265 1.08 13.26 24.79
C ARG A 265 -0.43 13.12 24.84
N GLU A 266 -1.06 13.43 25.98
CA GLU A 266 -2.50 13.35 26.15
C GLU A 266 -3.26 14.33 25.23
N VAL A 267 -2.84 15.60 25.19
CA VAL A 267 -3.51 16.62 24.37
C VAL A 267 -3.36 16.33 22.87
N ILE A 268 -2.16 15.91 22.42
CA ILE A 268 -1.93 15.51 21.03
C ILE A 268 -2.78 14.28 20.69
N ALA A 269 -2.83 13.26 21.56
CA ALA A 269 -3.64 12.07 21.32
C ALA A 269 -5.14 12.42 21.16
N ALA A 270 -5.67 13.28 22.04
CA ALA A 270 -7.06 13.73 21.97
C ALA A 270 -7.34 14.54 20.69
N ASP A 271 -6.40 15.37 20.25
CA ASP A 271 -6.57 16.18 19.04
C ASP A 271 -6.44 15.34 17.75
N LEU A 272 -5.58 14.32 17.76
CA LEU A 272 -5.51 13.31 16.69
C LEU A 272 -6.80 12.50 16.58
N GLU A 273 -7.44 12.18 17.71
CA GLU A 273 -8.73 11.48 17.72
C GLU A 273 -9.86 12.35 17.16
N ARG A 274 -9.94 13.61 17.60
CA ARG A 274 -10.97 14.56 17.14
C ARG A 274 -10.86 14.86 15.64
N ASN A 275 -9.63 14.98 15.13
CA ASN A 275 -9.36 15.39 13.75
C ASN A 275 -8.85 14.24 12.89
N TRP A 276 -9.19 13.00 13.26
CA TRP A 276 -8.69 11.81 12.59
C TRP A 276 -8.99 11.84 11.09
N GLN A 277 -8.00 11.48 10.28
CA GLN A 277 -8.17 11.27 8.84
C GLN A 277 -7.86 9.82 8.49
N PRO A 278 -8.67 9.15 7.65
CA PRO A 278 -8.43 7.75 7.26
C PRO A 278 -7.02 7.50 6.72
N SER A 279 -6.49 8.43 5.92
CA SER A 279 -5.15 8.30 5.34
C SER A 279 -4.01 8.26 6.36
N TRP A 280 -4.24 8.62 7.63
CA TRP A 280 -3.24 8.53 8.70
C TRP A 280 -3.01 7.10 9.18
N ILE A 281 -3.86 6.16 8.77
CA ILE A 281 -3.65 4.73 9.05
C ILE A 281 -2.34 4.21 8.46
N CYS A 282 -1.77 4.93 7.47
CA CYS A 282 -0.46 4.64 6.90
C CYS A 282 0.66 4.66 7.95
N GLU A 283 0.46 5.29 9.12
CA GLU A 283 1.44 5.24 10.22
C GLU A 283 1.71 3.82 10.70
N LEU A 284 0.69 2.94 10.65
CA LEU A 284 0.90 1.56 11.05
C LEU A 284 2.03 0.97 10.21
N ASP A 285 2.09 1.34 8.94
CA ASP A 285 2.97 0.76 7.94
C ASP A 285 4.46 1.06 8.13
N ASP A 286 4.78 2.10 8.90
CA ASP A 286 6.15 2.36 9.31
C ASP A 286 6.60 1.36 10.37
N GLN A 287 7.08 0.19 9.95
CA GLN A 287 7.66 -0.83 10.84
C GLN A 287 8.99 -0.39 11.50
N GLY A 288 9.42 0.86 11.31
CA GLY A 288 10.61 1.42 11.92
C GLY A 288 11.92 1.00 11.26
N GLY A 289 11.85 0.25 10.15
CA GLY A 289 13.00 -0.11 9.32
C GLY A 289 13.39 0.99 8.33
N MET A 290 12.49 1.92 8.02
CA MET A 290 12.79 3.02 7.10
C MET A 290 13.43 4.17 7.85
N VAL A 291 14.60 4.59 7.36
CA VAL A 291 15.34 5.74 7.86
C VAL A 291 15.76 6.60 6.67
N ILE A 292 15.50 7.90 6.75
CA ILE A 292 15.74 8.88 5.71
C ILE A 292 16.55 10.01 6.34
N ASN A 293 17.75 10.25 5.80
CA ASN A 293 18.68 11.22 6.37
C ASN A 293 18.95 10.97 7.87
N ASN A 294 19.01 9.71 8.29
CA ASN A 294 19.13 9.27 9.70
C ASN A 294 17.91 9.55 10.59
N TYR A 295 16.77 9.96 10.03
CA TYR A 295 15.51 10.13 10.76
C TYR A 295 14.47 9.11 10.32
N ARG A 296 13.57 8.72 11.23
CA ARG A 296 12.34 8.04 10.83
C ARG A 296 11.44 9.01 10.07
N PRO A 297 10.53 8.55 9.21
CA PRO A 297 9.57 9.43 8.54
C PRO A 297 8.74 10.23 9.56
N ALA A 298 8.71 11.55 9.41
CA ALA A 298 7.93 12.44 10.26
C ALA A 298 6.44 12.35 9.91
N PRO A 299 5.51 12.25 10.89
CA PRO A 299 4.07 12.21 10.64
C PRO A 299 3.51 13.61 10.31
N ASP A 300 4.09 14.29 9.33
CA ASP A 300 3.75 15.66 8.97
C ASP A 300 2.38 15.81 8.29
N TYR A 301 1.80 14.71 7.81
CA TYR A 301 0.40 14.67 7.37
C TYR A 301 -0.59 15.00 8.50
N ALA A 302 -0.19 14.86 9.78
CA ALA A 302 -0.97 15.19 10.96
C ALA A 302 -0.53 16.53 11.61
N HIS A 303 0.17 17.39 10.86
CA HIS A 303 0.77 18.63 11.37
C HIS A 303 -0.19 19.49 12.19
N ALA A 304 -1.43 19.67 11.73
CA ALA A 304 -2.43 20.52 12.38
C ALA A 304 -2.79 20.05 13.80
N SER A 305 -2.73 18.75 14.07
CA SER A 305 -3.02 18.15 15.38
C SER A 305 -1.79 18.01 16.28
N ILE A 306 -0.59 18.35 15.78
CA ILE A 306 0.68 18.17 16.49
C ILE A 306 1.28 19.51 16.87
N ALA A 307 1.52 20.38 15.88
CA ALA A 307 2.32 21.59 16.04
C ALA A 307 1.81 22.61 17.09
N PRO A 308 0.48 22.78 17.30
CA PRO A 308 -0.03 23.69 18.33
C PRO A 308 0.38 23.32 19.76
N HIS A 309 0.66 22.04 20.01
CA HIS A 309 0.88 21.50 21.36
C HIS A 309 2.37 21.38 21.74
N LEU A 310 3.26 21.75 20.80
CA LEU A 310 4.71 21.75 21.02
C LEU A 310 5.16 23.07 21.63
N ASP A 311 6.24 23.07 22.41
CA ASP A 311 6.88 24.31 22.85
C ASP A 311 7.76 24.92 21.75
N ALA A 312 8.45 26.02 22.04
CA ALA A 312 9.30 26.70 21.05
C ALA A 312 10.50 25.85 20.59
N ALA A 313 11.14 25.12 21.50
CA ALA A 313 12.31 24.29 21.18
C ALA A 313 11.88 23.05 20.37
N GLN A 314 10.82 22.39 20.80
CA GLN A 314 10.22 21.24 20.12
C GLN A 314 9.70 21.61 18.73
N ARG A 315 9.09 22.79 18.54
CA ARG A 315 8.67 23.25 17.19
C ARG A 315 9.84 23.46 16.25
N ALA A 316 10.97 23.98 16.74
CA ALA A 316 12.17 24.14 15.94
C ALA A 316 12.70 22.77 15.49
N GLU A 317 12.75 21.79 16.41
CA GLU A 317 13.21 20.43 16.09
C GLU A 317 12.24 19.68 15.17
N TRP A 318 10.94 19.79 15.41
CA TRP A 318 9.89 19.29 14.53
C TRP A 318 10.04 19.83 13.11
N THR A 319 10.34 21.11 12.94
CA THR A 319 10.54 21.72 11.62
C THR A 319 11.74 21.12 10.90
N LYS A 320 12.88 20.95 11.58
CA LYS A 320 14.06 20.28 11.00
C LYS A 320 13.76 18.84 10.61
N TRP A 321 13.11 18.08 11.50
CA TRP A 321 12.75 16.70 11.24
C TRP A 321 11.84 16.56 10.02
N ARG A 322 10.82 17.41 9.90
CA ARG A 322 9.95 17.44 8.71
C ARG A 322 10.69 17.78 7.43
N GLN A 323 11.65 18.70 7.47
CA GLN A 323 12.47 19.03 6.30
C GLN A 323 13.38 17.87 5.92
N ALA A 324 13.93 17.16 6.91
CA ALA A 324 14.83 16.03 6.68
C ALA A 324 14.11 14.75 6.23
N ALA A 325 12.90 14.49 6.76
CA ALA A 325 12.20 13.21 6.60
C ALA A 325 10.67 13.32 6.61
N GLY A 326 10.09 14.46 6.24
CA GLY A 326 8.64 14.61 6.10
C GLY A 326 8.08 13.84 4.91
N THR A 327 6.82 13.40 4.99
CA THR A 327 6.18 12.60 3.94
C THR A 327 6.09 13.30 2.58
N GLN A 328 6.21 14.64 2.55
CA GLN A 328 6.35 15.37 1.29
C GLN A 328 7.68 15.08 0.56
N MET A 329 8.76 14.79 1.29
CA MET A 329 10.07 14.48 0.70
C MET A 329 10.16 13.02 0.24
N VAL A 330 9.53 12.11 0.98
CA VAL A 330 9.55 10.67 0.71
C VAL A 330 8.52 10.27 -0.35
N GLY A 331 7.53 11.13 -0.59
CA GLY A 331 6.25 10.75 -1.17
C GLY A 331 5.43 9.95 -0.16
N ARG A 332 4.10 10.05 -0.20
CA ARG A 332 3.16 9.22 0.61
C ARG A 332 3.13 7.74 0.19
N GLN A 333 4.26 7.24 -0.28
CA GLN A 333 4.40 6.07 -1.13
C GLN A 333 4.47 4.75 -0.39
N MET A 334 4.70 4.78 0.92
CA MET A 334 5.34 3.65 1.56
C MET A 334 4.55 3.32 2.80
N GLY A 335 3.53 2.51 2.57
CA GLY A 335 2.81 1.89 3.63
C GLY A 335 2.20 0.56 3.22
N TRP A 336 2.88 -0.53 3.57
CA TRP A 336 2.51 -1.89 3.19
C TRP A 336 2.21 -2.76 4.42
N ASN A 337 1.40 -2.30 5.38
CA ASN A 337 0.95 -3.25 6.41
C ASN A 337 -0.17 -4.13 5.94
N PHE A 338 0.31 -5.28 5.54
CA PHE A 338 -0.40 -6.54 5.66
C PHE A 338 -0.35 -7.01 7.12
N ASP A 339 -0.87 -6.20 8.05
CA ASP A 339 -1.10 -6.64 9.43
C ASP A 339 -1.95 -7.90 9.44
N GLY A 340 -1.42 -8.93 10.08
CA GLY A 340 -2.00 -10.25 10.23
C GLY A 340 -1.05 -11.29 9.67
N GLN A 341 -0.50 -12.14 10.54
CA GLN A 341 -0.18 -13.49 10.08
C GLN A 341 -1.54 -14.14 9.82
N GLY A 342 -2.03 -14.01 8.58
CA GLY A 342 -3.21 -14.74 8.15
C GLY A 342 -2.96 -16.24 8.32
N LEU A 343 -4.03 -17.03 8.20
CA LEU A 343 -3.91 -18.48 8.24
C LEU A 343 -2.92 -18.92 7.15
N GLN A 344 -1.71 -19.29 7.56
CA GLN A 344 -0.66 -19.74 6.64
C GLN A 344 -1.07 -21.04 5.93
N GLN A 345 -2.04 -21.77 6.48
CA GLN A 345 -2.55 -23.00 5.92
C GLN A 345 -3.92 -22.80 5.26
N PRO A 346 -4.16 -23.41 4.08
CA PRO A 346 -5.46 -23.40 3.44
C PRO A 346 -6.50 -24.06 4.34
N ASP A 347 -7.51 -23.31 4.77
CA ASP A 347 -8.58 -23.81 5.63
C ASP A 347 -9.54 -24.69 4.80
N PRO A 348 -9.78 -25.95 5.20
CA PRO A 348 -10.69 -26.86 4.50
C PRO A 348 -12.13 -26.35 4.39
N TRP A 349 -12.55 -25.40 5.22
CA TRP A 349 -13.88 -24.76 5.16
C TRP A 349 -14.17 -24.12 3.80
N TRP A 350 -13.12 -23.66 3.09
CA TRP A 350 -13.24 -23.02 1.79
C TRP A 350 -13.19 -23.97 0.58
N GLY A 351 -12.76 -25.23 0.77
CA GLY A 351 -12.35 -26.08 -0.35
C GLY A 351 -12.86 -27.51 -0.35
N LYS A 352 -13.62 -27.95 0.66
CA LYS A 352 -14.16 -29.32 0.69
C LYS A 352 -15.66 -29.34 0.46
N ASP A 353 -16.05 -30.00 -0.63
CA ASP A 353 -17.36 -30.64 -0.74
C ASP A 353 -17.37 -31.74 0.34
N LYS A 354 -18.17 -31.58 1.38
CA LYS A 354 -18.40 -32.63 2.37
C LYS A 354 -19.52 -33.54 1.91
#